data_AF-A0A9Q0M9U6-F1
#
_entry.id   AF-A0A9Q0M9U6-F1
#
_cell.length_a   1.000
_cell.length_b   1.000
_cell.length_c   1.000
_cell.angle_alpha   90.00
_cell.angle_beta   90.00
_cell.angle_gamma   90.00
#
_symmetry.space_group_name_H-M   'P 1'
#
loop_
_entity.id
_entity.type
_entity.pdbx_description
1 polymer ?
#
loop_
_entity_poly.entity_id
_entity_poly.type
_entity_poly.pdbx_seq_one_letter_code
_entity_poly.pdbx_strand_id
1 'polypeptide(L)'
;MCEENCNSTIIDKDVDEIVQLESQLAKVKMPIEDQRNPELLYNKLSLKQLANRTNFDWLDKIFLPSWNGFNVINHSLSNQTEVIVGDLEYYEKAIKIIDDTPPPFRKNVFEFKKIHHGITNLEERWRTCLNLVNSNLDWALSRLYVDHHFTKKEKQEATNVIDEVQDAFRYLLEHNTWLDETTRNASIGKLNKVTKNVAYPDWLLDNLQLDTYHGLDNRTMVIELLSNKNYLMSYVDFLRLNTEKYVNELEQPIVVDKSWPMPPFIVNAAYEPDQNSISTILSIVTMFNQIILITFIVNCKRSNSGVSIEGSILRCRISG
;
A
#
# COMPACT_ATOMS: atom_id res chain seq x y z
N MET A 1 24.48 -7.50 -19.33
CA MET A 1 25.54 -8.42 -18.86
C MET A 1 24.92 -9.78 -18.61
N CYS A 2 25.08 -10.80 -19.46
CA CYS A 2 25.79 -10.87 -20.74
C CYS A 2 24.85 -11.45 -21.80
N GLU A 3 24.87 -10.86 -22.99
CA GLU A 3 24.65 -11.60 -24.24
C GLU A 3 26.06 -11.99 -24.69
N GLU A 4 26.28 -13.30 -24.82
CA GLU A 4 27.52 -13.99 -25.20
C GLU A 4 28.67 -13.93 -24.16
N ASN A 5 29.13 -15.11 -23.71
CA ASN A 5 30.19 -15.38 -22.71
C ASN A 5 29.87 -15.17 -21.21
N CYS A 6 28.89 -15.91 -20.66
CA CYS A 6 28.77 -16.08 -19.21
C CYS A 6 29.74 -17.16 -18.69
N ASN A 7 30.73 -16.75 -17.89
CA ASN A 7 31.59 -17.64 -17.10
C ASN A 7 30.98 -17.79 -15.69
N SER A 8 30.82 -19.02 -15.18
CA SER A 8 30.23 -19.27 -13.85
C SER A 8 31.00 -18.55 -12.73
N THR A 9 32.33 -18.44 -12.85
CA THR A 9 33.17 -17.73 -11.88
C THR A 9 32.85 -16.22 -11.80
N ILE A 10 32.40 -15.61 -12.89
CA ILE A 10 32.00 -14.19 -12.89
C ILE A 10 30.65 -14.03 -12.18
N ILE A 11 29.73 -14.97 -12.39
CA ILE A 11 28.41 -14.96 -11.74
C ILE A 11 28.57 -15.16 -10.23
N ASP A 12 29.38 -16.12 -9.80
CA ASP A 12 29.61 -16.38 -8.36
C ASP A 12 30.19 -15.13 -7.68
N LYS A 13 31.16 -14.48 -8.32
CA LYS A 13 31.75 -13.22 -7.83
C LYS A 13 30.71 -12.09 -7.75
N ASP A 14 29.90 -11.90 -8.79
CA ASP A 14 28.85 -10.88 -8.78
C ASP A 14 27.83 -11.11 -7.66
N VAL A 15 27.48 -12.38 -7.38
CA VAL A 15 26.57 -12.75 -6.29
C VAL A 15 27.20 -12.46 -4.92
N ASP A 16 28.47 -12.81 -4.72
CA ASP A 16 29.19 -12.51 -3.48
C ASP A 16 29.27 -11.00 -3.22
N GLU A 17 29.50 -10.19 -4.27
CA GLU A 17 29.50 -8.73 -4.19
C GLU A 17 28.11 -8.17 -3.80
N ILE A 18 27.01 -8.71 -4.35
CA ILE A 18 25.64 -8.34 -3.93
C ILE A 18 25.44 -8.67 -2.45
N VAL A 19 25.72 -9.92 -2.05
CA VAL A 19 25.49 -10.37 -0.67
C VAL A 19 26.33 -9.56 0.30
N GLN A 20 27.55 -9.19 -0.08
CA GLN A 20 28.40 -8.32 0.71
C GLN A 20 27.81 -6.92 0.85
N LEU A 21 27.36 -6.30 -0.25
CA LEU A 21 26.69 -5.00 -0.24
C LEU A 21 25.44 -5.04 0.66
N GLU A 22 24.53 -5.99 0.42
CA GLU A 22 23.30 -6.15 1.20
C GLU A 22 23.60 -6.37 2.68
N SER A 23 24.66 -7.14 3.01
CA SER A 23 25.11 -7.35 4.39
C SER A 23 25.64 -6.07 5.03
N GLN A 24 26.35 -5.22 4.28
CA GLN A 24 26.83 -3.93 4.79
C GLN A 24 25.66 -2.97 5.04
N LEU A 25 24.70 -2.89 4.11
CA LEU A 25 23.48 -2.09 4.27
C LEU A 25 22.63 -2.58 5.44
N ALA A 26 22.48 -3.89 5.60
CA ALA A 26 21.71 -4.47 6.71
C ALA A 26 22.32 -4.15 8.08
N LYS A 27 23.66 -4.08 8.20
CA LYS A 27 24.36 -3.73 9.45
C LYS A 27 24.14 -2.29 9.90
N VAL A 28 23.83 -1.39 8.96
CA VAL A 28 23.64 0.04 9.26
C VAL A 28 22.17 0.43 9.36
N LYS A 29 21.24 -0.49 9.05
CA LYS A 29 19.81 -0.29 9.17
C LYS A 29 19.36 -0.34 10.63
N MET A 30 18.46 0.56 11.02
CA MET A 30 17.84 0.55 12.34
C MET A 30 17.19 -0.82 12.65
N PRO A 31 17.35 -1.37 13.86
CA PRO A 31 16.66 -2.59 14.27
C PRO A 31 15.13 -2.47 14.19
N ILE A 32 14.44 -3.58 13.90
CA ILE A 32 12.96 -3.60 13.75
C ILE A 32 12.25 -3.12 15.03
N GLU A 33 12.81 -3.38 16.21
CA GLU A 33 12.21 -2.99 17.47
C GLU A 33 12.21 -1.46 17.66
N ASP A 34 13.28 -0.79 17.21
CA ASP A 34 13.41 0.66 17.28
C ASP A 34 12.55 1.36 16.22
N GLN A 35 12.32 0.72 15.07
CA GLN A 35 11.42 1.22 14.02
C GLN A 35 9.95 1.30 14.47
N ARG A 36 9.58 0.71 15.62
CA ARG A 36 8.23 0.86 16.19
C ARG A 36 8.07 2.14 17.01
N ASN A 37 9.15 2.88 17.25
CA ASN A 37 9.11 4.12 18.00
C ASN A 37 9.02 5.32 17.04
N PRO A 38 7.84 5.97 16.93
CA PRO A 38 7.65 7.08 15.99
C PRO A 38 8.56 8.28 16.29
N GLU A 39 8.97 8.47 17.54
CA GLU A 39 9.88 9.56 17.93
C GLU A 39 11.28 9.36 17.33
N LEU A 40 11.76 8.12 17.24
CA LEU A 40 13.05 7.81 16.62
C LEU A 40 13.00 8.00 15.09
N LEU A 41 11.82 7.81 14.50
CA LEU A 41 11.58 8.00 13.08
C LEU A 41 11.35 9.46 12.69
N TYR A 42 11.09 10.35 13.65
CA TYR A 42 10.77 11.75 13.38
C TYR A 42 12.01 12.64 13.31
N ASN A 43 12.76 12.55 12.21
CA ASN A 43 13.92 13.43 11.98
C ASN A 43 13.56 14.52 10.96
N LYS A 44 13.03 15.65 11.46
CA LYS A 44 12.62 16.79 10.61
C LYS A 44 13.81 17.67 10.25
N LEU A 45 14.09 17.82 8.95
CA LEU A 45 15.21 18.60 8.39
C LEU A 45 14.81 19.24 7.06
N SER A 46 15.50 20.30 6.63
CA SER A 46 15.39 20.76 5.25
C SER A 46 16.19 19.90 4.28
N LEU A 47 15.81 19.86 3.00
CA LEU A 47 16.58 19.14 1.96
C LEU A 47 18.05 19.58 1.93
N LYS A 48 18.35 20.86 2.17
CA LYS A 48 19.72 21.35 2.31
C LYS A 48 20.46 20.74 3.50
N GLN A 49 19.81 20.64 4.65
CA GLN A 49 20.42 20.04 5.84
C GLN A 49 20.67 18.55 5.64
N LEU A 50 19.72 17.85 5.01
CA LEU A 50 19.86 16.44 4.67
C LEU A 50 21.01 16.22 3.68
N ALA A 51 21.08 17.02 2.61
CA ALA A 51 22.15 16.94 1.63
C ALA A 51 23.53 17.16 2.25
N ASN A 52 23.67 18.10 3.18
CA ASN A 52 24.92 18.34 3.90
C ASN A 52 25.33 17.16 4.79
N ARG A 53 24.37 16.46 5.40
CA ARG A 53 24.63 15.31 6.28
C ARG A 53 25.05 14.07 5.49
N THR A 54 24.41 13.83 4.35
CA THR A 54 24.63 12.63 3.57
C THR A 54 25.60 12.83 2.40
N ASN A 55 25.99 14.08 2.12
CA ASN A 55 26.76 14.47 0.93
C ASN A 55 26.11 14.01 -0.40
N PHE A 56 24.78 14.05 -0.46
CA PHE A 56 23.98 13.58 -1.61
C PHE A 56 22.93 14.62 -1.97
N ASP A 57 22.78 14.89 -3.27
CA ASP A 57 21.83 15.88 -3.77
C ASP A 57 20.42 15.30 -3.89
N TRP A 58 19.70 15.27 -2.77
CA TRP A 58 18.35 14.74 -2.69
C TRP A 58 17.37 15.47 -3.61
N LEU A 59 17.50 16.79 -3.71
CA LEU A 59 16.59 17.60 -4.51
C LEU A 59 16.73 17.22 -5.99
N ASP A 60 17.93 17.28 -6.56
CA ASP A 60 18.12 17.03 -7.99
C ASP A 60 18.09 15.54 -8.36
N LYS A 61 18.45 14.64 -7.45
CA LYS A 61 18.55 13.19 -7.76
C LYS A 61 17.29 12.40 -7.47
N ILE A 62 16.46 12.84 -6.52
CA ILE A 62 15.27 12.08 -6.08
C ILE A 62 13.98 12.85 -6.31
N PHE A 63 13.93 14.13 -5.93
CA PHE A 63 12.68 14.91 -5.96
C PHE A 63 12.43 15.63 -7.30
N LEU A 64 13.48 16.07 -7.98
CA LEU A 64 13.43 16.73 -9.29
C LEU A 64 14.31 15.99 -10.32
N PRO A 65 14.23 14.66 -10.42
CA PRO A 65 15.19 13.98 -11.24
C PRO A 65 14.90 14.35 -12.70
N SER A 66 15.86 14.99 -13.35
CA SER A 66 15.83 15.27 -14.79
C SER A 66 16.09 13.97 -15.55
N TRP A 67 15.13 13.04 -15.49
CA TRP A 67 15.15 11.90 -16.39
C TRP A 67 14.92 12.50 -17.78
N ASN A 68 15.85 12.28 -18.71
CA ASN A 68 15.74 12.75 -20.10
C ASN A 68 14.38 12.31 -20.71
N GLY A 69 13.33 13.13 -20.57
CA GLY A 69 11.96 12.83 -21.01
C GLY A 69 10.86 12.99 -19.94
N PHE A 70 11.18 13.03 -18.64
CA PHE A 70 10.21 13.27 -17.56
C PHE A 70 10.49 14.65 -16.94
N ASN A 71 10.09 15.71 -17.64
CA ASN A 71 9.96 17.00 -16.98
C ASN A 71 8.71 16.90 -16.12
N VAL A 72 8.84 16.54 -14.85
CA VAL A 72 7.74 16.71 -13.89
C VAL A 72 7.64 18.23 -13.68
N ILE A 73 6.65 18.83 -14.33
CA ILE A 73 6.55 20.28 -14.51
C ILE A 73 6.11 20.95 -13.21
N ASN A 74 6.85 21.99 -12.80
CA ASN A 74 6.42 23.09 -11.94
C ASN A 74 6.11 22.74 -10.47
N HIS A 75 7.14 22.27 -9.75
CA HIS A 75 7.08 22.12 -8.30
C HIS A 75 7.75 23.31 -7.59
N SER A 76 7.16 23.71 -6.47
CA SER A 76 7.69 24.68 -5.49
C SER A 76 8.79 24.10 -4.59
N LEU A 77 9.14 22.82 -4.79
CA LEU A 77 10.19 22.13 -4.04
C LEU A 77 11.52 22.88 -4.17
N SER A 78 12.18 23.09 -3.04
CA SER A 78 13.43 23.82 -2.96
C SER A 78 14.33 23.23 -1.89
N ASN A 79 15.56 23.72 -1.82
CA ASN A 79 16.49 23.38 -0.74
C ASN A 79 15.97 23.71 0.67
N GLN A 80 14.92 24.54 0.80
CA GLN A 80 14.28 24.87 2.06
C GLN A 80 13.10 23.97 2.41
N THR A 81 12.66 23.10 1.49
CA THR A 81 11.56 22.16 1.76
C THR A 81 11.92 21.26 2.93
N GLU A 82 11.02 21.19 3.92
CA GLU A 82 11.17 20.34 5.09
C GLU A 82 10.70 18.92 4.78
N VAL A 83 11.47 17.94 5.24
CA VAL A 83 11.19 16.51 5.10
C VAL A 83 11.36 15.82 6.46
N ILE A 84 10.67 14.71 6.65
CA ILE A 84 10.83 13.82 7.80
C ILE A 84 11.56 12.56 7.33
N VAL A 85 12.70 12.25 7.96
CA VAL A 85 13.54 11.11 7.58
C VAL A 85 13.46 10.03 8.66
N GLY A 86 12.90 8.87 8.31
CA GLY A 86 12.71 7.75 9.25
C GLY A 86 14.01 7.22 9.85
N ASP A 87 14.96 6.82 8.99
CA ASP A 87 16.23 6.23 9.42
C ASP A 87 17.39 7.08 8.90
N LEU A 88 17.60 8.23 9.55
CA LEU A 88 18.58 9.23 9.11
C LEU A 88 20.01 8.66 9.10
N GLU A 89 20.38 7.90 10.13
CA GLU A 89 21.71 7.29 10.24
C GLU A 89 21.94 6.23 9.16
N TYR A 90 20.91 5.44 8.81
CA TYR A 90 20.98 4.55 7.67
C TYR A 90 21.31 5.30 6.38
N TYR A 91 20.63 6.40 6.06
CA TYR A 91 20.91 7.14 4.83
C TYR A 91 22.31 7.77 4.82
N GLU A 92 22.75 8.32 5.95
CA GLU A 92 24.13 8.86 6.10
C GLU A 92 25.19 7.78 5.81
N LYS A 93 24.98 6.55 6.25
CA LYS A 93 25.93 5.43 6.04
C LYS A 93 25.75 4.70 4.71
N ALA A 94 24.51 4.52 4.27
CA ALA A 94 24.17 3.76 3.07
C ALA A 94 24.67 4.45 1.81
N ILE A 95 24.59 5.78 1.72
CA ILE A 95 25.13 6.53 0.59
C ILE A 95 26.64 6.30 0.46
N LYS A 96 27.38 6.34 1.57
CA LYS A 96 28.81 6.04 1.58
C LYS A 96 29.09 4.60 1.10
N ILE A 97 28.32 3.62 1.57
CA ILE A 97 28.45 2.21 1.13
C ILE A 97 28.17 2.08 -0.37
N ILE A 98 27.15 2.77 -0.89
CA ILE A 98 26.76 2.73 -2.30
C ILE A 98 27.83 3.38 -3.18
N ASP A 99 28.36 4.54 -2.79
CA ASP A 99 29.42 5.23 -3.54
C ASP A 99 30.71 4.40 -3.66
N ASP A 100 30.99 3.56 -2.65
CA ASP A 100 32.11 2.63 -2.64
C ASP A 100 31.85 1.35 -3.47
N THR A 101 30.64 1.15 -4.02
CA THR A 101 30.23 -0.11 -4.69
C THR A 101 30.14 0.00 -6.22
N PRO A 102 30.78 -0.90 -7.00
CA PRO A 102 30.74 -0.86 -8.46
C PRO A 102 29.36 -1.18 -9.09
N PRO A 103 29.01 -0.63 -10.28
CA PRO A 103 27.61 -0.55 -10.74
C PRO A 103 26.86 -1.71 -11.46
N PRO A 104 27.35 -2.94 -11.74
CA PRO A 104 26.67 -3.77 -12.75
C PRO A 104 25.59 -4.73 -12.23
N PHE A 105 24.30 -4.37 -12.18
CA PHE A 105 23.25 -5.33 -11.77
C PHE A 105 21.87 -5.17 -12.42
N ARG A 106 21.50 -6.08 -13.36
CA ARG A 106 20.07 -6.32 -13.72
C ARG A 106 19.68 -7.77 -14.07
N LYS A 107 20.59 -8.66 -14.49
CA LYS A 107 20.25 -10.06 -14.86
C LYS A 107 20.37 -11.06 -13.69
N ASN A 108 21.24 -10.78 -12.71
CA ASN A 108 21.56 -11.68 -11.58
C ASN A 108 20.48 -11.68 -10.46
N VAL A 109 19.71 -10.59 -10.35
CA VAL A 109 18.61 -10.44 -9.38
C VAL A 109 17.53 -11.52 -9.56
N PHE A 110 17.33 -12.02 -10.78
CA PHE A 110 16.33 -13.07 -11.05
C PHE A 110 16.76 -14.44 -10.51
N GLU A 111 17.98 -14.89 -10.79
CA GLU A 111 18.51 -16.17 -10.26
C GLU A 111 18.69 -16.10 -8.74
N PHE A 112 19.11 -14.96 -8.20
CA PHE A 112 19.14 -14.72 -6.76
C PHE A 112 17.75 -14.84 -6.14
N LYS A 113 16.72 -14.18 -6.70
CA LYS A 113 15.32 -14.31 -6.21
C LYS A 113 14.82 -15.75 -6.27
N LYS A 114 15.22 -16.52 -7.28
CA LYS A 114 14.89 -17.94 -7.41
C LYS A 114 15.41 -18.77 -6.23
N ILE A 115 16.67 -18.55 -5.86
CA ILE A 115 17.35 -19.23 -4.75
C ILE A 115 16.85 -18.71 -3.40
N HIS A 116 16.80 -17.39 -3.22
CA HIS A 116 16.44 -16.74 -1.95
C HIS A 116 14.99 -17.00 -1.54
N HIS A 117 14.04 -16.97 -2.48
CA HIS A 117 12.62 -17.21 -2.19
C HIS A 117 12.19 -18.66 -2.46
N GLY A 118 13.09 -19.54 -2.91
CA GLY A 118 12.78 -20.93 -3.26
C GLY A 118 11.80 -21.07 -4.44
N ILE A 119 11.76 -20.09 -5.35
CA ILE A 119 10.81 -20.06 -6.47
C ILE A 119 11.24 -21.10 -7.51
N THR A 120 10.44 -22.15 -7.70
CA THR A 120 10.77 -23.21 -8.67
C THR A 120 10.33 -22.89 -10.09
N ASN A 121 9.28 -22.06 -10.25
CA ASN A 121 8.68 -21.71 -11.53
C ASN A 121 8.34 -20.20 -11.61
N LEU A 122 8.34 -19.66 -12.83
CA LEU A 122 7.84 -18.31 -13.09
C LEU A 122 6.35 -18.19 -12.74
N GLU A 123 5.95 -17.01 -12.27
CA GLU A 123 4.54 -16.69 -12.07
C GLU A 123 3.78 -16.78 -13.41
N GLU A 124 2.54 -17.26 -13.36
CA GLU A 124 1.72 -17.33 -14.57
C GLU A 124 1.50 -15.94 -15.17
N ARG A 125 1.59 -15.82 -16.49
CA ARG A 125 1.56 -14.53 -17.20
C ARG A 125 0.37 -13.64 -16.81
N TRP A 126 -0.80 -14.23 -16.60
CA TRP A 126 -2.00 -13.47 -16.23
C TRP A 126 -1.85 -12.80 -14.86
N ARG A 127 -1.14 -13.43 -13.91
CA ARG A 127 -0.86 -12.85 -12.58
C ARG A 127 0.14 -11.71 -12.71
N THR A 128 1.16 -11.86 -13.54
CA THR A 128 2.10 -10.76 -13.84
C THR A 128 1.37 -9.56 -14.44
N CYS A 129 0.46 -9.78 -15.41
CA CYS A 129 -0.37 -8.72 -15.97
C CYS A 129 -1.29 -8.09 -14.91
N LEU A 130 -1.90 -8.91 -14.05
CA LEU A 130 -2.75 -8.43 -12.96
C LEU A 130 -1.95 -7.60 -11.94
N ASN A 131 -0.75 -8.03 -11.58
CA ASN A 131 0.13 -7.31 -10.65
C ASN A 131 0.55 -5.95 -11.22
N LEU A 132 0.75 -5.85 -12.53
CA LEU A 132 1.00 -4.58 -13.20
C LEU A 132 -0.20 -3.63 -13.11
N VAL A 133 -1.42 -4.11 -13.40
CA VAL A 133 -2.64 -3.31 -13.27
C VAL A 133 -2.86 -2.92 -11.81
N ASN A 134 -2.71 -3.86 -10.88
CA ASN A 134 -2.79 -3.63 -9.44
C ASN A 134 -1.82 -2.53 -8.98
N SER A 135 -0.57 -2.55 -9.45
CA SER A 135 0.44 -1.57 -9.03
C SER A 135 0.22 -0.16 -9.60
N ASN A 136 -0.62 0.00 -10.63
CA ASN A 136 -0.74 1.27 -11.35
C ASN A 136 -2.17 1.83 -11.44
N LEU A 137 -3.19 0.98 -11.32
CA LEU A 137 -4.61 1.29 -11.49
C LEU A 137 -5.46 0.53 -10.46
N ASP A 138 -4.93 0.35 -9.26
CA ASP A 138 -5.59 -0.31 -8.12
C ASP A 138 -7.02 0.19 -7.86
N TRP A 139 -7.25 1.50 -7.80
CA TRP A 139 -8.59 2.03 -7.54
C TRP A 139 -9.56 1.78 -8.71
N ALA A 140 -9.07 1.74 -9.95
CA ALA A 140 -9.91 1.36 -11.09
C ALA A 140 -10.26 -0.14 -11.05
N LEU A 141 -9.30 -0.99 -10.67
CA LEU A 141 -9.57 -2.41 -10.41
C LEU A 141 -10.54 -2.60 -9.24
N SER A 142 -10.44 -1.77 -8.20
CA SER A 142 -11.34 -1.77 -7.04
C SER A 142 -12.78 -1.45 -7.44
N ARG A 143 -12.97 -0.49 -8.36
CA ARG A 143 -14.29 -0.16 -8.90
C ARG A 143 -14.95 -1.39 -9.52
N LEU A 144 -14.21 -2.10 -10.38
CA LEU A 144 -14.71 -3.34 -11.00
C LEU A 144 -15.04 -4.40 -9.93
N TYR A 145 -14.20 -4.55 -8.92
CA TYR A 145 -14.43 -5.51 -7.84
C TYR A 145 -15.69 -5.17 -7.03
N VAL A 146 -15.88 -3.89 -6.67
CA VAL A 146 -17.08 -3.40 -5.96
C VAL A 146 -18.35 -3.66 -6.77
N ASP A 147 -18.35 -3.33 -8.06
CA ASP A 147 -19.50 -3.52 -8.95
C ASP A 147 -19.94 -4.99 -9.05
N HIS A 148 -19.00 -5.93 -8.95
CA HIS A 148 -19.27 -7.36 -9.11
C HIS A 148 -19.55 -8.11 -7.80
N HIS A 149 -18.97 -7.67 -6.68
CA HIS A 149 -18.90 -8.50 -5.47
C HIS A 149 -19.54 -7.89 -4.23
N PHE A 150 -20.13 -6.69 -4.31
CA PHE A 150 -20.64 -6.04 -3.11
C PHE A 150 -21.93 -5.27 -3.29
N THR A 151 -22.71 -5.26 -2.21
CA THR A 151 -23.96 -4.53 -2.11
C THR A 151 -23.90 -3.44 -1.04
N LYS A 152 -24.69 -2.38 -1.21
CA LYS A 152 -24.82 -1.32 -0.18
C LYS A 152 -25.28 -1.86 1.17
N LYS A 153 -26.03 -2.98 1.18
CA LYS A 153 -26.50 -3.64 2.42
C LYS A 153 -25.33 -4.17 3.24
N GLU A 154 -24.37 -4.83 2.60
CA GLU A 154 -23.18 -5.38 3.26
C GLU A 154 -22.28 -4.26 3.82
N LYS A 155 -22.20 -3.11 3.12
CA LYS A 155 -21.54 -1.91 3.66
C LYS A 155 -22.15 -1.52 5.00
N GLN A 156 -23.48 -1.42 5.05
CA GLN A 156 -24.19 -0.99 6.25
C GLN A 156 -24.05 -1.99 7.40
N GLU A 157 -24.14 -3.29 7.12
CA GLU A 157 -23.95 -4.34 8.13
C GLU A 157 -22.54 -4.28 8.74
N ALA A 158 -21.50 -4.11 7.91
CA ALA A 158 -20.13 -3.95 8.39
C ALA A 158 -19.94 -2.66 9.21
N THR A 159 -20.57 -1.56 8.81
CA THR A 159 -20.56 -0.31 9.59
C THR A 159 -21.16 -0.52 10.97
N ASN A 160 -22.31 -1.20 11.07
CA ASN A 160 -22.95 -1.45 12.36
C ASN A 160 -22.05 -2.27 13.30
N VAL A 161 -21.34 -3.27 12.79
CA VAL A 161 -20.39 -4.06 13.59
C VAL A 161 -19.24 -3.19 14.12
N ILE A 162 -18.71 -2.27 13.29
CA ILE A 162 -17.65 -1.34 13.71
C ILE A 162 -18.18 -0.38 14.80
N ASP A 163 -19.42 0.07 14.68
CA ASP A 163 -20.08 0.91 15.69
C ASP A 163 -20.20 0.16 17.03
N GLU A 164 -20.67 -1.08 17.02
CA GLU A 164 -20.78 -1.92 18.22
C GLU A 164 -19.41 -2.16 18.89
N VAL A 165 -18.35 -2.40 18.09
CA VAL A 165 -16.98 -2.56 18.62
C VAL A 165 -16.49 -1.26 19.25
N GLN A 166 -16.77 -0.11 18.64
CA GLN A 166 -16.40 1.19 19.21
C GLN A 166 -17.11 1.44 20.54
N ASP A 167 -18.40 1.12 20.64
CA ASP A 167 -19.17 1.26 21.88
C ASP A 167 -18.67 0.31 22.98
N ALA A 168 -18.34 -0.94 22.64
CA ALA A 168 -17.72 -1.86 23.58
C ALA A 168 -16.36 -1.34 24.07
N PHE A 169 -15.54 -0.76 23.18
CA PHE A 169 -14.26 -0.17 23.57
C PHE A 169 -14.44 1.07 24.44
N ARG A 170 -15.44 1.92 24.16
CA ARG A 170 -15.82 3.03 25.05
C ARG A 170 -16.14 2.52 26.45
N TYR A 171 -16.96 1.49 26.56
CA TYR A 171 -17.32 0.91 27.84
C TYR A 171 -16.08 0.46 28.63
N LEU A 172 -15.12 -0.19 27.97
CA LEU A 172 -13.84 -0.59 28.59
C LEU A 172 -13.01 0.62 29.04
N LEU A 173 -12.98 1.70 28.24
CA LEU A 173 -12.31 2.94 28.61
C LEU A 173 -12.98 3.60 29.82
N GLU A 174 -14.30 3.56 29.95
CA GLU A 174 -15.02 4.15 31.07
C GLU A 174 -14.85 3.38 32.38
N HIS A 175 -14.71 2.04 32.31
CA HIS A 175 -14.76 1.18 33.50
C HIS A 175 -13.41 0.59 33.95
N ASN A 176 -12.32 0.76 33.19
CA ASN A 176 -11.02 0.27 33.64
C ASN A 176 -10.51 1.04 34.87
N THR A 177 -9.70 0.40 35.70
CA THR A 177 -9.22 0.97 36.98
C THR A 177 -7.77 1.49 36.93
N TRP A 178 -7.08 1.32 35.80
CA TRP A 178 -5.66 1.63 35.67
C TRP A 178 -5.39 2.98 34.99
N LEU A 179 -6.33 3.51 34.20
CA LEU A 179 -6.23 4.86 33.64
C LEU A 179 -6.67 5.92 34.65
N ASP A 180 -5.89 6.98 34.79
CA ASP A 180 -6.34 8.19 35.46
C ASP A 180 -7.46 8.88 34.65
N GLU A 181 -8.18 9.79 35.31
CA GLU A 181 -9.33 10.49 34.73
C GLU A 181 -8.95 11.34 33.50
N THR A 182 -7.78 11.97 33.51
CA THR A 182 -7.32 12.84 32.43
C THR A 182 -7.03 12.01 31.17
N THR A 183 -6.27 10.93 31.31
CA THR A 183 -5.93 10.01 30.21
C THR A 183 -7.18 9.30 29.69
N ARG A 184 -8.13 8.96 30.56
CA ARG A 184 -9.42 8.36 30.17
C ARG A 184 -10.23 9.28 29.28
N ASN A 185 -10.42 10.53 29.70
CA ASN A 185 -11.18 11.53 28.94
C ASN A 185 -10.50 11.83 27.60
N ALA A 186 -9.16 11.92 27.57
CA ALA A 186 -8.40 12.06 26.33
C ALA A 186 -8.59 10.85 25.38
N SER A 187 -8.56 9.64 25.92
CA SER A 187 -8.74 8.39 25.16
C SER A 187 -10.15 8.29 24.57
N ILE A 188 -11.17 8.64 25.35
CA ILE A 188 -12.56 8.72 24.88
C ILE A 188 -12.71 9.82 23.81
N GLY A 189 -12.06 10.97 24.01
CA GLY A 189 -12.01 12.04 23.02
C GLY A 189 -11.39 11.60 21.69
N LYS A 190 -10.32 10.81 21.73
CA LYS A 190 -9.70 10.20 20.54
C LYS A 190 -10.65 9.19 19.88
N LEU A 191 -11.26 8.31 20.67
CA LEU A 191 -12.22 7.31 20.19
C LEU A 191 -13.40 7.97 19.45
N ASN A 192 -13.93 9.08 19.98
CA ASN A 192 -15.05 9.81 19.38
C ASN A 192 -14.72 10.42 18.00
N LYS A 193 -13.44 10.67 17.74
CA LYS A 193 -12.94 11.27 16.50
C LYS A 193 -12.39 10.25 15.52
N VAL A 194 -12.65 8.95 15.74
CA VAL A 194 -12.19 7.92 14.81
C VAL A 194 -12.97 8.00 13.51
N THR A 195 -12.27 8.15 12.40
CA THR A 195 -12.85 8.06 11.05
C THR A 195 -13.02 6.58 10.67
N LYS A 196 -14.17 6.22 10.09
CA LYS A 196 -14.51 4.84 9.74
C LYS A 196 -14.53 4.68 8.23
N ASN A 197 -13.49 4.04 7.70
CA ASN A 197 -13.38 3.69 6.29
C ASN A 197 -13.91 2.27 6.09
N VAL A 198 -15.17 2.15 5.66
CA VAL A 198 -15.86 0.85 5.56
C VAL A 198 -16.08 0.45 4.10
N ALA A 199 -15.55 -0.72 3.74
CA ALA A 199 -15.57 -1.36 2.43
C ALA A 199 -14.88 -0.58 1.29
N TYR A 200 -15.42 0.58 0.92
CA TYR A 200 -14.89 1.46 -0.12
C TYR A 200 -15.36 2.92 0.08
N PRO A 201 -14.60 3.92 -0.41
CA PRO A 201 -15.02 5.31 -0.35
C PRO A 201 -16.08 5.63 -1.40
N ASP A 202 -16.99 6.54 -1.09
CA ASP A 202 -18.13 6.83 -1.98
C ASP A 202 -17.70 7.47 -3.30
N TRP A 203 -16.59 8.22 -3.32
CA TRP A 203 -16.05 8.80 -4.56
C TRP A 203 -15.62 7.74 -5.57
N LEU A 204 -15.32 6.51 -5.15
CA LEU A 204 -15.01 5.40 -6.05
C LEU A 204 -16.19 5.10 -6.99
N LEU A 205 -17.41 5.40 -6.55
CA LEU A 205 -18.60 5.16 -7.35
C LEU A 205 -18.85 6.23 -8.43
N ASP A 206 -18.06 7.31 -8.43
CA ASP A 206 -18.13 8.40 -9.39
C ASP A 206 -16.99 8.26 -10.41
N ASN A 207 -17.34 8.00 -11.67
CA ASN A 207 -16.36 7.77 -12.74
C ASN A 207 -15.47 8.99 -13.00
N LEU A 208 -15.99 10.21 -12.85
CA LEU A 208 -15.17 11.41 -13.06
C LEU A 208 -14.16 11.56 -11.92
N GLN A 209 -14.59 11.35 -10.67
CA GLN A 209 -13.66 11.40 -9.54
C GLN A 209 -12.60 10.30 -9.61
N LEU A 210 -12.97 9.10 -10.06
CA LEU A 210 -12.03 8.00 -10.29
C LEU A 210 -11.04 8.30 -11.42
N ASP A 211 -11.51 8.86 -12.53
CA ASP A 211 -10.63 9.26 -13.63
C ASP A 211 -9.67 10.36 -13.17
N THR A 212 -10.16 11.39 -12.47
CA THR A 212 -9.33 12.46 -11.88
C THR A 212 -8.30 11.91 -10.88
N TYR A 213 -8.67 10.92 -10.06
CA TYR A 213 -7.75 10.27 -9.11
C TYR A 213 -6.54 9.62 -9.79
N HIS A 214 -6.70 9.16 -11.05
CA HIS A 214 -5.62 8.59 -11.86
C HIS A 214 -5.01 9.59 -12.86
N GLY A 215 -5.45 10.85 -12.86
CA GLY A 215 -5.05 11.84 -13.87
C GLY A 215 -5.56 11.53 -15.28
N LEU A 216 -6.62 10.73 -15.41
CA LEU A 216 -7.17 10.22 -16.68
C LEU A 216 -8.46 10.91 -17.12
N ASP A 217 -8.80 12.05 -16.53
CA ASP A 217 -9.99 12.84 -16.86
C ASP A 217 -9.90 13.47 -18.26
N ASN A 218 -8.69 13.68 -18.79
CA ASN A 218 -8.47 14.09 -20.18
C ASN A 218 -8.53 12.90 -21.15
N ARG A 219 -9.68 12.75 -21.82
CA ARG A 219 -9.91 11.67 -22.80
C ARG A 219 -8.95 11.66 -23.99
N THR A 220 -8.40 12.80 -24.39
CA THR A 220 -7.40 12.83 -25.48
C THR A 220 -6.13 12.09 -25.08
N MET A 221 -5.66 12.31 -23.85
CA MET A 221 -4.51 11.61 -23.29
C MET A 221 -4.78 10.11 -23.18
N VAL A 222 -5.98 9.72 -22.74
CA VAL A 222 -6.39 8.30 -22.68
C VAL A 222 -6.35 7.65 -24.07
N ILE A 223 -6.81 8.33 -25.12
CA ILE A 223 -6.77 7.82 -26.49
C ILE A 223 -5.32 7.63 -26.97
N GLU A 224 -4.43 8.58 -26.68
CA GLU A 224 -3.01 8.47 -27.01
C GLU A 224 -2.35 7.29 -26.30
N LEU A 225 -2.60 7.13 -24.99
CA LEU A 225 -2.13 5.98 -24.20
C LEU A 225 -2.59 4.64 -24.78
N LEU A 226 -3.87 4.54 -25.15
CA LEU A 226 -4.47 3.33 -25.72
C LEU A 226 -4.03 3.07 -27.17
N SER A 227 -3.58 4.10 -27.91
CA SER A 227 -3.07 3.95 -29.26
C SER A 227 -1.72 3.23 -29.30
N ASN A 228 -0.98 3.27 -28.19
CA ASN A 228 0.31 2.61 -28.05
C ASN A 228 0.13 1.13 -27.67
N LYS A 229 0.30 0.23 -28.65
CA LYS A 229 0.16 -1.22 -28.45
C LYS A 229 1.41 -1.89 -27.86
N ASN A 230 2.49 -1.14 -27.62
CA ASN A 230 3.72 -1.68 -27.07
C ASN A 230 3.63 -1.76 -25.54
N TYR A 231 3.63 -2.99 -25.01
CA TYR A 231 3.55 -3.26 -23.57
C TYR A 231 4.58 -2.48 -22.73
N LEU A 232 5.84 -2.40 -23.18
CA LEU A 232 6.89 -1.67 -22.47
C LEU A 232 6.55 -0.18 -22.40
N MET A 233 6.08 0.39 -23.51
CA MET A 233 5.72 1.81 -23.52
C MET A 233 4.48 2.10 -22.69
N SER A 234 3.45 1.24 -22.74
CA SER A 234 2.29 1.39 -21.85
C SER A 234 2.71 1.36 -20.38
N TYR A 235 3.66 0.49 -20.01
CA TYR A 235 4.20 0.46 -18.65
C TYR A 235 4.95 1.76 -18.29
N VAL A 236 5.80 2.26 -19.19
CA VAL A 236 6.51 3.53 -19.01
C VAL A 236 5.53 4.70 -18.85
N ASP A 237 4.44 4.71 -19.61
CA ASP A 237 3.40 5.72 -19.50
C ASP A 237 2.67 5.67 -18.15
N PHE A 238 2.34 4.48 -17.63
CA PHE A 238 1.75 4.37 -16.28
C PHE A 238 2.72 4.80 -15.18
N LEU A 239 4.01 4.48 -15.31
CA LEU A 239 5.03 4.99 -14.38
C LEU A 239 5.08 6.51 -14.40
N ARG A 240 4.99 7.14 -15.58
CA ARG A 240 4.92 8.60 -15.73
C ARG A 240 3.73 9.19 -14.99
N LEU A 241 2.53 8.68 -15.26
CA LEU A 241 1.28 9.17 -14.67
C LEU A 241 1.30 9.06 -13.13
N ASN A 242 1.73 7.91 -12.61
CA ASN A 242 1.81 7.70 -11.17
C ASN A 242 2.86 8.62 -10.53
N THR A 243 4.00 8.82 -11.18
CA THR A 243 5.02 9.76 -10.70
C THR A 243 4.48 11.18 -10.65
N GLU A 244 3.87 11.67 -11.74
CA GLU A 244 3.27 13.01 -11.79
C GLU A 244 2.21 13.20 -10.70
N LYS A 245 1.35 12.20 -10.49
CA LYS A 245 0.37 12.20 -9.40
C LYS A 245 1.02 12.33 -8.02
N TYR A 246 1.94 11.42 -7.66
CA TYR A 246 2.55 11.43 -6.33
C TYR A 246 3.31 12.72 -6.06
N VAL A 247 4.00 13.27 -7.06
CA VAL A 247 4.71 14.54 -6.90
C VAL A 247 3.74 15.71 -6.73
N ASN A 248 2.62 15.73 -7.47
CA ASN A 248 1.57 16.74 -7.28
C ASN A 248 0.93 16.66 -5.89
N GLU A 249 0.76 15.46 -5.34
CA GLU A 249 0.21 15.26 -4.00
C GLU A 249 1.12 15.80 -2.88
N LEU A 250 2.44 15.90 -3.09
CA LEU A 250 3.38 16.44 -2.09
C LEU A 250 3.08 17.89 -1.69
N GLU A 251 2.46 18.67 -2.59
CA GLU A 251 2.16 20.09 -2.38
C GLU A 251 0.70 20.34 -2.00
N GLN A 252 -0.12 19.29 -1.98
CA GLN A 252 -1.53 19.38 -1.62
C GLN A 252 -1.74 19.02 -0.14
N PRO A 253 -2.74 19.64 0.52
CA PRO A 253 -3.13 19.20 1.84
C PRO A 253 -3.68 17.77 1.79
N ILE A 254 -3.40 16.99 2.82
CA ILE A 254 -3.99 15.65 2.96
C ILE A 254 -5.51 15.79 3.09
N VAL A 255 -6.25 15.13 2.21
CA VAL A 255 -7.71 15.05 2.26
C VAL A 255 -8.09 13.71 2.88
N VAL A 256 -8.36 13.72 4.20
CA VAL A 256 -8.63 12.52 5.02
C VAL A 256 -9.71 11.63 4.42
N ASP A 257 -10.84 12.19 3.98
CA ASP A 257 -11.97 11.43 3.40
C ASP A 257 -11.63 10.73 2.06
N LYS A 258 -10.51 11.08 1.44
CA LYS A 258 -10.01 10.48 0.20
C LYS A 258 -8.73 9.67 0.41
N SER A 259 -8.11 9.73 1.58
CA SER A 259 -6.82 9.10 1.87
C SER A 259 -7.04 7.76 2.56
N TRP A 260 -7.39 6.75 1.78
CA TRP A 260 -7.51 5.38 2.27
C TRP A 260 -6.15 4.69 2.18
N PRO A 261 -5.75 3.90 3.19
CA PRO A 261 -4.44 3.26 3.25
C PRO A 261 -4.24 2.16 2.21
N MET A 262 -5.33 1.64 1.65
CA MET A 262 -5.31 0.52 0.73
C MET A 262 -6.60 0.46 -0.11
N PRO A 263 -6.50 -0.09 -1.32
CA PRO A 263 -7.64 -0.24 -2.22
C PRO A 263 -8.61 -1.36 -1.76
N PRO A 264 -9.93 -1.23 -2.02
CA PRO A 264 -10.97 -2.15 -1.56
C PRO A 264 -10.78 -3.66 -1.82
N PHE A 265 -10.10 -4.06 -2.90
CA PHE A 265 -9.94 -5.48 -3.23
C PHE A 265 -8.86 -6.20 -2.39
N ILE A 266 -8.05 -5.48 -1.61
CA ILE A 266 -7.05 -6.10 -0.74
C ILE A 266 -7.74 -6.86 0.40
N VAL A 267 -7.21 -7.99 0.81
CA VAL A 267 -7.73 -8.71 1.99
C VAL A 267 -6.90 -8.29 3.19
N ASN A 268 -7.28 -7.18 3.81
CA ASN A 268 -6.63 -6.68 5.02
C ASN A 268 -7.56 -5.72 5.79
N ALA A 269 -7.07 -5.22 6.92
CA ALA A 269 -7.63 -4.07 7.63
C ALA A 269 -6.46 -3.25 8.20
N ALA A 270 -6.69 -1.96 8.44
CA ALA A 270 -5.65 -1.09 8.97
C ALA A 270 -6.19 -0.04 9.95
N TYR A 271 -5.27 0.50 10.73
CA TYR A 271 -5.45 1.71 11.50
C TYR A 271 -4.36 2.70 11.10
N GLU A 272 -4.73 3.92 10.76
CA GLU A 272 -3.80 4.98 10.40
C GLU A 272 -3.71 5.97 11.58
N PRO A 273 -2.61 5.96 12.37
CA PRO A 273 -2.50 6.80 13.56
C PRO A 273 -2.62 8.29 13.28
N ASP A 274 -2.03 8.76 12.17
CA ASP A 274 -1.97 10.18 11.79
C ASP A 274 -3.33 10.75 11.40
N GLN A 275 -4.21 9.90 10.86
CA GLN A 275 -5.58 10.27 10.48
C GLN A 275 -6.61 9.88 11.54
N ASN A 276 -6.19 9.11 12.56
CA ASN A 276 -7.06 8.45 13.51
C ASN A 276 -8.20 7.69 12.80
N SER A 277 -7.89 6.97 11.73
CA SER A 277 -8.88 6.23 10.94
C SER A 277 -8.72 4.73 11.12
N ILE A 278 -9.85 4.02 11.11
CA ILE A 278 -9.91 2.56 11.01
C ILE A 278 -10.45 2.22 9.62
N SER A 279 -9.73 1.36 8.92
CA SER A 279 -10.04 0.94 7.55
C SER A 279 -10.32 -0.56 7.52
N THR A 280 -11.59 -0.91 7.27
CA THR A 280 -12.04 -2.29 7.05
C THR A 280 -12.50 -2.39 5.61
N ILE A 281 -11.62 -2.90 4.74
CA ILE A 281 -11.83 -2.85 3.29
C ILE A 281 -12.67 -4.02 2.75
N LEU A 282 -13.22 -3.81 1.56
CA LEU A 282 -14.28 -4.64 1.00
C LEU A 282 -13.99 -6.15 1.02
N SER A 283 -12.81 -6.60 0.58
CA SER A 283 -12.56 -8.04 0.48
C SER A 283 -12.55 -8.76 1.83
N ILE A 284 -12.26 -8.06 2.94
CA ILE A 284 -12.38 -8.68 4.26
C ILE A 284 -13.86 -8.88 4.62
N VAL A 285 -14.71 -7.90 4.31
CA VAL A 285 -16.16 -7.96 4.54
C VAL A 285 -16.80 -9.09 3.74
N THR A 286 -16.44 -9.24 2.46
CA THR A 286 -16.98 -10.30 1.60
C THR A 286 -16.47 -11.69 2.03
N MET A 287 -15.21 -11.80 2.48
CA MET A 287 -14.69 -13.04 3.07
C MET A 287 -15.45 -13.45 4.33
N PHE A 288 -15.78 -12.50 5.22
CA PHE A 288 -16.57 -12.80 6.41
C PHE A 288 -17.95 -13.35 6.05
N ASN A 289 -18.62 -12.81 5.05
CA ASN A 289 -19.91 -13.34 4.58
C ASN A 289 -19.80 -14.79 4.06
N GLN A 290 -18.73 -15.12 3.32
CA GLN A 290 -18.49 -16.49 2.86
C GLN A 290 -18.17 -17.44 4.01
N ILE A 291 -17.37 -17.02 4.99
CA ILE A 291 -17.02 -17.84 6.17
C ILE A 291 -18.26 -18.08 7.04
N ILE A 292 -19.08 -17.07 7.29
CA ILE A 292 -20.32 -17.20 8.06
C ILE A 292 -21.28 -18.14 7.33
N LEU A 293 -21.42 -17.99 6.01
CA LEU A 293 -22.22 -18.88 5.16
C LEU A 293 -21.74 -20.34 5.25
N ILE A 294 -20.44 -20.57 5.10
CA ILE A 294 -19.85 -21.92 5.21
C ILE A 294 -20.05 -22.49 6.61
N THR A 295 -19.82 -21.70 7.66
CA THR A 295 -20.00 -22.13 9.05
C THR A 295 -21.47 -22.47 9.33
N PHE A 296 -22.41 -21.66 8.83
CA PHE A 296 -23.84 -21.92 8.91
C PHE A 296 -24.22 -23.23 8.21
N ILE A 297 -23.75 -23.44 6.97
CA ILE A 297 -24.00 -24.68 6.21
C ILE A 297 -23.41 -25.90 6.92
N VAL A 298 -22.18 -25.79 7.44
CA VAL A 298 -21.51 -26.86 8.20
C VAL A 298 -22.28 -27.18 9.47
N ASN A 299 -22.77 -26.16 10.19
CA ASN A 299 -23.57 -26.35 11.39
C ASN A 299 -24.95 -26.97 11.08
N CYS A 300 -25.63 -26.58 10.00
CA CYS A 300 -26.86 -27.25 9.56
C CYS A 300 -26.62 -28.73 9.22
N LYS A 301 -25.53 -29.03 8.49
CA LYS A 301 -25.18 -30.42 8.15
C LYS A 301 -24.84 -31.24 9.39
N ARG A 302 -24.12 -30.67 10.37
CA ARG A 302 -23.83 -31.32 11.66
C ARG A 302 -25.10 -31.63 12.47
N SER A 303 -26.15 -30.84 12.33
CA SER A 303 -27.43 -31.05 13.00
C SER A 303 -28.43 -31.90 12.20
N ASN A 304 -27.98 -32.67 11.20
CA ASN A 304 -28.83 -33.46 10.28
C ASN A 304 -29.98 -32.64 9.65
N SER A 305 -29.72 -31.35 9.42
CA SER A 305 -30.67 -30.43 8.81
C SER A 305 -30.20 -30.06 7.40
N GLY A 306 -31.13 -30.03 6.45
CA GLY A 306 -30.93 -29.43 5.14
C GLY A 306 -30.87 -27.90 5.22
N VAL A 307 -30.17 -27.28 4.28
CA VAL A 307 -30.15 -25.82 4.13
C VAL A 307 -31.26 -25.44 3.16
N SER A 308 -32.17 -24.55 3.58
CA SER A 308 -33.22 -23.99 2.72
C SER A 308 -33.12 -22.47 2.67
N ILE A 309 -33.45 -21.89 1.53
CA ILE A 309 -33.52 -20.44 1.33
C ILE A 309 -34.99 -20.01 1.37
N GLU A 310 -35.36 -19.14 2.31
CA GLU A 310 -36.67 -18.47 2.36
C GLU A 310 -36.47 -16.96 2.18
N GLY A 311 -36.81 -16.44 1.00
CA GLY A 311 -36.50 -15.06 0.63
C GLY A 311 -34.99 -14.82 0.57
N SER A 312 -34.51 -13.84 1.33
CA SER A 312 -33.07 -13.50 1.44
C SER A 312 -32.38 -14.13 2.67
N ILE A 313 -33.04 -15.08 3.35
CA ILE A 313 -32.57 -15.67 4.63
C ILE A 313 -32.32 -17.17 4.46
N LEU A 314 -31.18 -17.64 4.94
CA LEU A 314 -30.83 -19.05 5.03
C LEU A 314 -31.34 -19.65 6.34
N ARG A 315 -31.94 -20.84 6.26
CA ARG A 315 -32.44 -21.59 7.44
C ARG A 315 -31.97 -23.04 7.41
N CYS A 316 -31.64 -23.60 8.58
CA CYS A 316 -31.52 -25.04 8.76
C CYS A 316 -32.93 -25.63 8.95
N ARG A 317 -33.30 -26.63 8.14
CA ARG A 317 -34.54 -27.41 8.30
C ARG A 317 -34.21 -28.88 8.46
N ILE A 318 -34.79 -29.53 9.46
CA ILE A 318 -34.74 -30.98 9.59
C ILE A 318 -35.55 -31.57 8.43
N SER A 319 -34.95 -32.48 7.64
CA SER A 319 -35.68 -33.24 6.64
C SER A 319 -36.69 -34.14 7.36
N GLY A 320 -37.97 -33.78 7.28
CA GLY A 320 -39.09 -34.57 7.81
C GLY A 320 -39.39 -35.79 6.97
#